data_AF-K1R2H4-F1
#
_entry.id   AF-K1R2H4-F1
#
_cell.length_a   1.000
_cell.length_b   1.000
_cell.length_c   1.000
_cell.angle_alpha   90.00
_cell.angle_beta   90.00
_cell.angle_gamma   90.00
#
_symmetry.space_group_name_H-M   'P 1'
#
loop_
_entity.id
_entity.type
_entity.pdbx_description
1 polymer ?
#
loop_
_entity_poly.entity_id
_entity_poly.type
_entity_poly.pdbx_seq_one_letter_code
_entity_poly.pdbx_strand_id
1 'polypeptide(L)'
;EYFLNRFRGNEECDLQSLIGMEIEEEEEQTLIGFCVLGGIFGEGIDLKRDSLIGVIVVGTGLPQVGCEREILKGYFDEDGENGFDYSYRYPGMNKVLQAAGRVIRTAEDVGIIVLLDDRFQQYSYRRLFPREWEQVQPVTVDTVAKKVERFWDAWLWQKG
;
A
#
# COMPACT_ATOMS: atom_id res chain seq x y z
N GLU A 1 16.60 -14.77 -18.95
CA GLU A 1 17.54 -14.18 -17.96
C GLU A 1 17.61 -12.65 -17.96
N TYR A 2 16.86 -11.92 -18.79
CA TYR A 2 16.90 -10.44 -18.84
C TYR A 2 16.07 -9.73 -17.75
N PHE A 3 15.07 -10.41 -17.19
CA PHE A 3 14.14 -9.86 -16.18
C PHE A 3 14.79 -9.72 -14.79
N LEU A 4 15.70 -10.62 -14.42
CA LEU A 4 16.33 -10.66 -13.09
C LEU A 4 17.43 -9.59 -12.90
N ASN A 5 18.00 -9.07 -14.00
CA ASN A 5 19.02 -8.02 -13.92
C ASN A 5 18.46 -6.61 -13.63
N ARG A 6 17.14 -6.41 -13.71
CA ARG A 6 16.51 -5.12 -13.35
C ARG A 6 16.27 -4.97 -11.84
N PHE A 7 16.45 -6.04 -11.07
CA PHE A 7 16.18 -6.10 -9.63
C PHE A 7 17.40 -6.43 -8.76
N ARG A 8 18.60 -6.51 -9.32
CA ARG A 8 19.82 -6.47 -8.51
C ARG A 8 20.13 -5.01 -8.17
N GLY A 9 20.16 -4.73 -6.87
CA GLY A 9 20.45 -3.42 -6.30
C GLY A 9 21.68 -2.81 -6.96
N ASN A 10 21.48 -1.67 -7.60
CA ASN A 10 22.53 -0.90 -8.23
C ASN A 10 23.00 0.14 -7.21
N GLU A 11 24.18 -0.06 -6.63
CA GLU A 11 24.78 0.85 -5.62
C GLU A 11 25.15 2.22 -6.21
N GLU A 12 25.07 2.39 -7.54
CA GLU A 12 25.30 3.65 -8.26
C GLU A 12 24.03 4.20 -8.96
N CYS A 13 22.83 3.93 -8.44
CA CYS A 13 21.62 4.55 -9.00
C CYS A 13 21.38 5.96 -8.44
N ASP A 14 21.82 6.98 -9.19
CA ASP A 14 21.28 8.33 -9.06
C ASP A 14 19.82 8.35 -9.52
N LEU A 15 18.92 8.12 -8.56
CA LEU A 15 17.48 7.96 -8.77
C LEU A 15 16.78 9.22 -9.30
N GLN A 16 17.41 10.40 -9.22
CA GLN A 16 16.86 11.59 -9.87
C GLN A 16 16.82 11.42 -11.40
N SER A 17 17.75 10.65 -11.97
CA SER A 17 17.79 10.35 -13.41
C SER A 17 16.76 9.30 -13.84
N LEU A 18 16.38 8.37 -12.96
CA LEU A 18 15.33 7.36 -13.22
C LEU A 18 13.91 7.90 -13.01
N ILE A 19 13.77 8.91 -12.14
CA ILE A 19 12.51 9.64 -11.91
C ILE A 19 12.35 10.79 -12.93
N GLY A 20 13.40 11.10 -13.69
CA GLY A 20 13.32 11.82 -14.96
C GLY A 20 12.62 10.98 -16.03
N MET A 21 11.41 10.51 -15.77
CA MET A 21 10.48 10.23 -16.85
C MET A 21 10.12 11.59 -17.44
N GLU A 22 10.85 12.00 -18.48
CA GLU A 22 10.25 12.81 -19.53
C GLU A 22 9.00 12.04 -19.95
N ILE A 23 7.85 12.48 -19.44
CA ILE A 23 6.55 12.04 -19.91
C ILE A 23 6.43 12.67 -21.29
N GLU A 24 7.04 12.03 -22.28
CA GLU A 24 6.67 12.21 -23.67
C GLU A 24 5.18 11.85 -23.74
N GLU A 25 4.36 12.83 -24.12
CA GLU A 25 2.92 12.64 -24.33
C GLU A 25 2.71 11.69 -25.51
N GLU A 26 2.82 10.38 -25.30
CA GLU A 26 2.33 9.36 -26.25
C GLU A 26 1.67 8.16 -25.55
N GLU A 27 0.40 7.94 -25.91
CA GLU A 27 -0.51 6.78 -25.78
C GLU A 27 -0.54 5.94 -24.47
N GLU A 28 -1.66 6.02 -23.73
CA GLU A 28 -2.19 5.10 -22.69
C GLU A 28 -1.25 4.00 -22.13
N GLN A 29 -0.09 4.36 -21.59
CA GLN A 29 0.79 3.37 -20.96
C GLN A 29 0.35 3.09 -19.52
N THR A 30 0.03 1.83 -19.23
CA THR A 30 -0.22 1.38 -17.85
C THR A 30 1.10 1.36 -17.07
N LEU A 31 1.22 2.24 -16.07
CA LEU A 31 2.39 2.30 -15.19
C LEU A 31 2.17 1.49 -13.92
N ILE A 32 3.08 0.56 -13.62
CA ILE A 32 3.11 -0.18 -12.35
C ILE A 32 4.40 0.16 -11.60
N GLY A 33 4.25 0.79 -10.43
CA GLY A 33 5.34 1.08 -9.52
C GLY A 33 5.47 0.04 -8.41
N PHE A 34 6.69 -0.41 -8.14
CA PHE A 34 7.00 -1.27 -6.99
C PHE A 34 7.72 -0.46 -5.91
N CYS A 35 7.20 -0.49 -4.69
CA CYS A 35 7.78 0.19 -3.54
C CYS A 35 7.77 -0.71 -2.30
N VAL A 36 8.71 -0.47 -1.39
CA VAL A 36 8.79 -1.16 -0.10
C VAL A 36 8.04 -0.34 0.95
N LEU A 37 7.15 -0.98 1.72
CA LEU A 37 6.40 -0.33 2.80
C LEU A 37 7.35 0.26 3.86
N GLY A 38 7.21 1.57 4.12
CA GLY A 38 8.05 2.29 5.07
C GLY A 38 9.48 2.56 4.60
N GLY A 39 9.79 2.35 3.31
CA GLY A 39 11.00 2.88 2.69
C GLY A 39 10.80 4.32 2.22
N ILE A 40 11.90 5.02 1.94
CA ILE A 40 11.90 6.41 1.42
C ILE A 40 10.98 6.61 0.19
N PHE A 41 10.79 5.55 -0.60
CA PHE A 41 9.96 5.52 -1.81
C PHE A 41 8.45 5.46 -1.54
N GLY A 42 8.01 5.00 -0.35
CA GLY A 42 6.59 5.01 0.02
C GLY A 42 6.10 6.37 0.53
N GLU A 43 7.04 7.22 0.97
CA GLU A 43 6.74 8.52 1.59
C GLU A 43 7.00 9.73 0.66
N GLY A 44 7.97 9.64 -0.26
CA GLY A 44 8.42 10.79 -1.07
C GLY A 44 8.02 10.79 -2.55
N ILE A 45 7.40 9.74 -3.08
CA ILE A 45 6.97 9.71 -4.49
C ILE A 45 5.65 10.48 -4.62
N ASP A 46 5.74 11.72 -5.07
CA ASP A 46 4.62 12.50 -5.56
C ASP A 46 4.45 12.17 -7.06
N LEU A 47 3.56 11.21 -7.36
CA LEU A 47 3.11 10.99 -8.73
C LEU A 47 2.28 12.21 -9.13
N LYS A 48 2.98 13.25 -9.62
CA LYS A 48 2.36 14.46 -10.15
C LYS A 48 1.36 14.08 -11.24
N ARG A 49 0.16 14.65 -11.17
CA ARG A 49 -0.96 14.54 -12.15
C ARG A 49 -1.85 13.30 -12.04
N ASP A 50 -2.32 12.98 -10.85
CA ASP A 50 -3.63 12.30 -10.68
C ASP A 50 -3.80 10.88 -11.28
N SER A 51 -2.73 10.22 -11.72
CA SER A 51 -2.85 8.92 -12.40
C SER A 51 -2.79 7.69 -11.47
N LEU A 52 -2.71 7.85 -10.15
CA LEU A 52 -2.70 6.68 -9.25
C LEU A 52 -4.12 6.20 -8.97
N ILE A 53 -4.61 5.32 -9.84
CA ILE A 53 -5.96 4.73 -9.75
C ILE A 53 -6.05 3.53 -8.79
N GLY A 54 -4.94 3.11 -8.18
CA GLY A 54 -4.99 2.06 -7.18
C GLY A 54 -3.64 1.68 -6.56
N VAL A 55 -3.71 0.92 -5.47
CA VAL A 55 -2.56 0.37 -4.75
C VAL A 55 -2.83 -1.06 -4.35
N ILE A 56 -1.78 -1.89 -4.42
CA ILE A 56 -1.80 -3.27 -3.96
C ILE A 56 -0.79 -3.39 -2.82
N VAL A 57 -1.29 -3.58 -1.60
CA VAL A 57 -0.49 -3.75 -0.41
C VAL A 57 -0.30 -5.24 -0.14
N VAL A 58 0.93 -5.73 -0.28
CA VAL A 58 1.28 -7.13 -0.06
C VAL A 58 1.82 -7.32 1.35
N GLY A 59 1.07 -8.02 2.19
CA GLY A 59 1.40 -8.22 3.60
C GLY A 59 1.02 -7.03 4.52
N THR A 60 1.07 -7.25 5.83
CA THR A 60 0.66 -6.24 6.83
C THR A 60 1.76 -5.25 7.22
N GLY A 61 2.87 -5.20 6.48
CA GLY A 61 3.97 -4.27 6.72
C GLY A 61 4.65 -4.36 8.09
N LEU A 62 4.58 -5.50 8.78
CA LEU A 62 5.17 -5.65 10.12
C LEU A 62 6.65 -5.28 10.09
N PRO A 63 7.14 -4.53 11.10
CA PRO A 63 8.57 -4.30 11.29
C PRO A 63 9.34 -5.63 11.37
N GLN A 64 10.61 -5.60 10.97
CA GLN A 64 11.51 -6.72 11.23
C GLN A 64 11.69 -6.92 12.74
N VAL A 65 11.82 -8.18 13.14
CA VAL A 65 12.13 -8.54 14.53
C VAL A 65 13.53 -8.04 14.87
N GLY A 66 13.67 -7.41 16.03
CA GLY A 66 14.95 -6.85 16.48
C GLY A 66 14.93 -6.57 17.98
N CYS A 67 16.12 -6.41 18.56
CA CYS A 67 16.30 -6.21 20.00
C CYS A 67 15.44 -5.04 20.52
N GLU A 68 15.47 -3.89 19.84
CA GLU A 68 14.67 -2.72 20.21
C GLU A 68 13.16 -3.04 20.24
N ARG A 69 12.65 -3.82 19.28
CA ARG A 69 11.22 -4.16 19.21
C ARG A 69 10.81 -5.19 20.23
N GLU A 70 11.68 -6.14 20.57
CA GLU A 70 11.42 -7.07 21.67
C GLU A 70 11.48 -6.36 23.03
N ILE A 71 12.38 -5.39 23.23
CA ILE A 71 12.39 -4.54 24.44
C ILE A 71 11.10 -3.74 24.54
N LEU A 72 10.70 -3.06 23.46
CA LEU A 72 9.47 -2.27 23.44
C LEU A 72 8.24 -3.14 23.69
N LYS A 73 8.21 -4.33 23.10
CA LYS A 73 7.14 -5.31 23.32
C LYS A 73 7.10 -5.74 24.78
N GLY A 74 8.25 -6.10 25.37
CA GLY A 74 8.35 -6.46 26.79
C GLY A 74 7.86 -5.36 27.72
N TYR A 75 8.23 -4.10 27.44
CA TYR A 75 7.76 -2.95 28.21
C TYR A 75 6.22 -2.85 28.25
N PHE A 76 5.56 -2.96 27.10
CA PHE A 76 4.09 -2.91 27.04
C PHE A 76 3.43 -4.17 27.61
N ASP A 77 4.03 -5.35 27.41
CA ASP A 77 3.54 -6.59 28.00
C ASP A 77 3.60 -6.52 29.55
N GLU A 78 4.64 -5.90 30.13
CA GLU A 78 4.77 -5.67 31.58
C GLU A 78 3.76 -4.66 32.14
N ASP A 79 3.34 -3.69 31.34
CA ASP A 79 2.32 -2.68 31.69
C ASP A 79 0.88 -3.22 31.56
N GLY A 80 0.71 -4.50 31.18
CA GLY A 80 -0.59 -5.14 30.98
C GLY A 80 -1.26 -4.80 29.64
N GLU A 81 -0.56 -4.10 28.76
CA GLU A 81 -0.98 -3.78 27.40
C GLU A 81 -0.59 -4.92 26.42
N ASN A 82 -1.04 -4.83 25.16
CA ASN A 82 -0.64 -5.81 24.14
C ASN A 82 0.68 -5.38 23.47
N GLY A 83 1.82 -5.87 23.93
CA GLY A 83 3.12 -5.45 23.40
C GLY A 83 3.33 -5.78 21.92
N PHE A 84 2.67 -6.81 21.40
CA PHE A 84 2.69 -7.08 19.96
C PHE A 84 1.99 -5.97 19.16
N ASP A 85 0.89 -5.41 19.68
CA ASP A 85 0.16 -4.34 19.01
C ASP A 85 1.01 -3.08 18.88
N TYR A 86 1.63 -2.65 19.96
CA TYR A 86 2.45 -1.42 19.96
C TYR A 86 3.77 -1.58 19.20
N SER A 87 4.42 -2.74 19.28
CA SER A 87 5.75 -2.93 18.67
C SER A 87 5.70 -3.37 17.21
N TYR A 88 4.60 -4.02 16.78
CA TYR A 88 4.51 -4.62 15.45
C TYR A 88 3.24 -4.25 14.69
N ARG A 89 2.05 -4.44 15.27
CA ARG A 89 0.78 -4.30 14.53
C ARG A 89 0.48 -2.85 14.16
N TYR A 90 0.50 -1.92 15.11
CA TYR A 90 0.22 -0.52 14.86
C TYR A 90 1.27 0.12 13.93
N PRO A 91 2.59 -0.10 14.11
CA PRO A 91 3.58 0.37 13.15
C PRO A 91 3.36 -0.20 11.74
N GLY A 92 3.00 -1.49 11.63
CA GLY A 92 2.72 -2.11 10.34
C GLY A 92 1.48 -1.52 9.66
N MET A 93 0.39 -1.37 10.40
CA MET A 93 -0.85 -0.76 9.90
C MET A 93 -0.67 0.70 9.51
N ASN A 94 0.12 1.48 10.24
CA ASN A 94 0.43 2.86 9.83
C ASN A 94 1.04 2.93 8.43
N LYS A 95 1.96 2.01 8.09
CA LYS A 95 2.54 1.93 6.75
C LYS A 95 1.50 1.53 5.68
N VAL A 96 0.60 0.60 6.01
CA VAL A 96 -0.51 0.21 5.13
C VAL A 96 -1.42 1.40 4.84
N LEU A 97 -1.79 2.16 5.87
CA LEU A 97 -2.66 3.32 5.75
C LEU A 97 -1.99 4.46 4.97
N GLN A 98 -0.68 4.70 5.19
CA GLN A 98 0.09 5.65 4.39
C GLN A 98 0.13 5.27 2.91
N ALA A 99 0.35 3.99 2.60
CA ALA A 99 0.34 3.50 1.22
C ALA A 99 -1.05 3.65 0.58
N ALA A 100 -2.11 3.37 1.32
CA ALA A 100 -3.47 3.53 0.85
C ALA A 100 -3.88 5.00 0.65
N GLY A 101 -3.42 5.90 1.53
CA GLY A 101 -3.61 7.35 1.41
C GLY A 101 -2.91 7.98 0.20
N ARG A 102 -2.07 7.23 -0.53
CA ARG A 102 -1.54 7.69 -1.82
C ARG A 102 -2.58 7.70 -2.92
N VAL A 103 -3.57 6.80 -2.86
CA VAL A 103 -4.62 6.66 -3.87
C VAL A 103 -5.70 7.71 -3.68
N ILE A 104 -6.10 7.96 -2.43
CA ILE A 104 -7.19 8.89 -2.08
C ILE A 104 -6.61 10.05 -1.26
N ARG A 105 -6.32 11.18 -1.92
CA ARG A 105 -5.73 12.40 -1.34
C ARG A 105 -6.75 13.55 -1.24
N THR A 106 -7.69 13.60 -2.19
CA THR A 106 -8.78 14.58 -2.24
C THR A 106 -10.14 13.90 -2.25
N ALA A 107 -11.22 14.68 -2.07
CA ALA A 107 -12.59 14.17 -2.16
C ALA A 107 -13.01 13.75 -3.58
N GLU A 108 -12.24 14.13 -4.59
CA GLU A 108 -12.49 13.83 -6.01
C GLU A 108 -11.70 12.61 -6.49
N ASP A 109 -10.69 12.18 -5.70
CA ASP A 109 -9.85 11.03 -6.02
C ASP A 109 -10.66 9.75 -5.91
N VAL A 110 -10.54 8.89 -6.94
CA VAL A 110 -11.18 7.58 -6.98
C VAL A 110 -10.15 6.54 -7.36
N GLY A 111 -10.12 5.45 -6.59
CA GLY A 111 -9.22 4.34 -6.86
C GLY A 111 -9.48 3.13 -5.99
N ILE A 112 -8.74 2.07 -6.26
CA ILE A 112 -8.90 0.77 -5.60
C ILE A 112 -7.71 0.48 -4.69
N ILE A 113 -7.99 0.09 -3.45
CA ILE A 113 -6.99 -0.42 -2.51
C ILE A 113 -7.18 -1.93 -2.36
N VAL A 114 -6.14 -2.70 -2.68
CA VAL A 114 -6.13 -4.15 -2.51
C VAL A 114 -5.19 -4.51 -1.36
N LEU A 115 -5.70 -5.23 -0.37
CA LEU A 115 -4.93 -5.71 0.78
C LEU A 115 -4.71 -7.23 0.66
N LEU A 116 -3.49 -7.65 0.36
CA LEU A 116 -3.12 -9.05 0.13
C LEU A 116 -2.44 -9.65 1.36
N ASP A 117 -3.26 -10.08 2.33
CA ASP A 117 -2.87 -10.91 3.47
C ASP A 117 -4.11 -11.38 4.25
N ASP A 118 -4.20 -12.65 4.64
CA ASP A 118 -5.34 -13.15 5.43
C ASP A 118 -5.46 -12.48 6.80
N ARG A 119 -4.35 -11.95 7.34
CA ARG A 119 -4.37 -11.19 8.61
C ARG A 119 -5.28 -9.99 8.56
N PHE A 120 -5.48 -9.37 7.39
CA PHE A 120 -6.43 -8.25 7.23
C PHE A 120 -7.89 -8.64 7.49
N GLN A 121 -8.23 -9.94 7.46
CA GLN A 121 -9.56 -10.42 7.84
C GLN A 121 -9.72 -10.64 9.35
N GLN A 122 -8.62 -10.69 10.11
CA GLN A 122 -8.67 -10.89 11.56
C GLN A 122 -9.21 -9.64 12.25
N TYR A 123 -10.03 -9.84 13.29
CA TYR A 123 -10.63 -8.75 14.07
C TYR A 123 -9.59 -7.72 14.56
N SER A 124 -8.42 -8.20 14.97
CA SER A 124 -7.32 -7.37 15.45
C SER A 124 -6.77 -6.38 14.41
N TYR A 125 -6.87 -6.69 13.13
CA TYR A 125 -6.48 -5.78 12.03
C TYR A 125 -7.68 -4.98 11.54
N ARG A 126 -8.86 -5.60 11.39
CA ARG A 126 -10.08 -4.92 10.92
C ARG A 126 -10.49 -3.76 11.82
N ARG A 127 -10.27 -3.85 13.13
CA ARG A 127 -10.56 -2.75 14.07
C ARG A 127 -9.67 -1.51 13.86
N LEU A 128 -8.58 -1.65 13.11
CA LEU A 128 -7.61 -0.59 12.79
C LEU A 128 -7.87 0.03 11.42
N PHE A 129 -8.89 -0.45 10.70
CA PHE A 129 -9.30 0.16 9.46
C PHE A 129 -9.98 1.51 9.74
N PRO A 130 -9.75 2.50 8.88
CA PRO A 130 -10.46 3.76 8.96
C PRO A 130 -11.95 3.50 8.65
N ARG A 131 -12.84 4.38 9.13
CA ARG A 131 -14.31 4.19 9.02
C ARG A 131 -14.78 4.10 7.57
N GLU A 132 -14.09 4.81 6.70
CA GLU A 132 -14.30 4.84 5.26
C GLU A 132 -14.14 3.44 4.62
N TRP A 133 -13.47 2.50 5.28
CA TRP A 133 -13.26 1.13 4.81
C TRP A 133 -14.26 0.13 5.40
N GLU A 134 -15.34 0.59 6.05
CA GLU A 134 -16.39 -0.29 6.60
C GLU A 134 -16.95 -1.27 5.56
N GLN A 135 -16.99 -0.87 4.29
CA GLN A 135 -17.47 -1.69 3.17
C GLN A 135 -16.39 -2.57 2.52
N VAL A 136 -15.23 -2.75 3.14
CA VAL A 136 -14.18 -3.63 2.60
C VAL A 136 -14.70 -5.04 2.34
N GLN A 137 -14.45 -5.56 1.15
CA GLN A 137 -14.98 -6.84 0.71
C GLN A 137 -13.85 -7.85 0.50
N PRO A 138 -13.96 -9.09 1.01
CA PRO A 138 -13.06 -10.15 0.61
C PRO A 138 -13.25 -10.45 -0.89
N VAL A 139 -12.14 -10.78 -1.54
CA VAL A 139 -12.08 -11.17 -2.95
C VAL A 139 -11.17 -12.38 -3.10
N THR A 140 -11.40 -13.14 -4.16
CA THR A 140 -10.56 -14.26 -4.60
C THR A 140 -9.96 -13.92 -5.96
N VAL A 141 -8.97 -14.70 -6.40
CA VAL A 141 -8.38 -14.56 -7.75
C VAL A 141 -9.45 -14.62 -8.84
N ASP A 142 -10.48 -15.45 -8.66
CA ASP A 142 -11.57 -15.58 -9.63
C ASP A 142 -12.58 -14.42 -9.60
N THR A 143 -12.70 -13.71 -8.48
CA THR A 143 -13.73 -12.66 -8.29
C THR A 143 -13.20 -11.25 -8.35
N VAL A 144 -11.88 -11.05 -8.20
CA VAL A 144 -11.26 -9.71 -8.16
C VAL A 144 -11.46 -8.95 -9.47
N ALA A 145 -11.24 -9.57 -10.63
CA ALA A 145 -11.35 -8.91 -11.92
C ALA A 145 -12.76 -8.32 -12.14
N LYS A 146 -13.80 -9.13 -11.91
CA LYS A 146 -15.20 -8.71 -12.04
C LYS A 146 -15.59 -7.59 -11.07
N LYS A 147 -15.01 -7.59 -9.87
CA LYS A 147 -15.26 -6.53 -8.87
C LYS A 147 -14.59 -5.22 -9.24
N VAL A 148 -13.36 -5.29 -9.74
CA VAL A 148 -12.63 -4.12 -10.25
C VAL A 148 -13.37 -3.50 -11.44
N GLU A 149 -13.77 -4.31 -12.42
CA GLU A 149 -14.56 -3.88 -13.58
C GLU A 149 -15.86 -3.18 -13.14
N ARG A 150 -16.65 -3.83 -12.27
CA ARG A 150 -17.90 -3.26 -11.75
C ARG A 150 -17.69 -1.93 -11.00
N PHE A 151 -16.59 -1.78 -10.29
CA PHE A 151 -16.27 -0.54 -9.57
C PHE A 151 -16.04 0.62 -10.57
N TRP A 152 -15.23 0.40 -11.59
CA TRP A 152 -14.92 1.42 -12.60
C TRP A 152 -16.13 1.74 -13.48
N ASP A 153 -16.91 0.73 -13.87
CA ASP A 153 -18.16 0.94 -14.60
C ASP A 153 -19.10 1.85 -13.78
N ALA A 154 -19.37 1.50 -12.52
CA ALA A 154 -20.28 2.27 -11.68
C ALA A 154 -19.85 3.74 -11.51
N TRP A 155 -18.54 4.01 -11.48
CA TRP A 155 -18.02 5.37 -11.39
C TRP A 155 -18.14 6.14 -12.72
N LEU A 156 -17.80 5.51 -13.85
CA LEU A 156 -17.94 6.12 -15.18
C LEU A 156 -19.39 6.51 -15.48
N TRP A 157 -20.35 5.66 -15.08
CA TRP A 157 -21.78 5.93 -15.22
C TRP A 157 -22.30 7.07 -14.33
N GLN A 158 -21.60 7.46 -13.26
CA GLN A 158 -21.96 8.64 -12.43
C GLN A 158 -21.42 9.95 -13.00
N LYS A 159 -20.42 9.89 -13.88
CA LYS A 159 -19.79 11.06 -14.51
C LYS A 159 -20.45 11.47 -15.84
N GLY A 160 -21.24 10.59 -16.46
CA GLY A 160 -22.00 10.84 -17.70
C GLY A 160 -23.46 11.17 -17.43
#